data_AF-A0A966LWJ5-F1
#
_entry.id   AF-A0A966LWJ5-F1
#
_cell.length_a   1.000
_cell.length_b   1.000
_cell.length_c   1.000
_cell.angle_alpha   90.00
_cell.angle_beta   90.00
_cell.angle_gamma   90.00
#
_symmetry.space_group_name_H-M   'P 1'
#
loop_
_entity.id
_entity.type
_entity.pdbx_description
1 polymer ?
#
loop_
_entity_poly.entity_id
_entity_poly.type
_entity_poly.pdbx_seq_one_letter_code
_entity_poly.pdbx_strand_id
1 'polypeptide(L)'
;MAKYLANAFSLQMLPDGDVNVAVRSIPVESVKAMLGDFTNAIGHADTAAVVGSILGLDLQANRANIALNKGDVLVVAQLVGGRLPEGSTTLPEGFQLVFKLVTLA
;
A
#
# COMPACT_ATOMS: atom_id res chain seq x y z
N MET A 1 14.12 10.45 -1.35
CA MET A 1 13.49 9.25 -0.76
C MET A 1 12.03 9.31 -1.10
N ALA A 2 11.57 8.43 -1.98
CA ALA A 2 10.18 8.35 -2.37
C ALA A 2 9.38 7.52 -1.36
N LYS A 3 8.10 7.86 -1.24
CA LYS A 3 7.14 7.15 -0.40
C LYS A 3 5.98 6.72 -1.27
N TYR A 4 5.62 5.46 -1.17
CA TYR A 4 4.57 4.86 -1.98
C TYR A 4 3.50 4.25 -1.09
N LEU A 5 2.25 4.32 -1.53
CA LEU A 5 1.13 3.56 -0.97
C LEU A 5 0.59 2.65 -2.08
N ALA A 6 0.63 1.33 -1.89
CA ALA A 6 0.10 0.37 -2.86
C ALA A 6 -0.76 -0.69 -2.18
N ASN A 7 -1.58 -1.41 -2.96
CA ASN A 7 -2.38 -2.52 -2.46
C ASN A 7 -1.64 -3.87 -2.45
N ALA A 8 -0.45 -3.93 -3.08
CA ALA A 8 0.40 -5.11 -3.10
C ALA A 8 1.87 -4.72 -3.23
N PHE A 9 2.76 -5.65 -2.87
CA PHE A 9 4.17 -5.64 -3.26
C PHE A 9 4.36 -6.60 -4.44
N SER A 10 5.19 -6.21 -5.41
CA SER A 10 5.54 -7.04 -6.56
C SER A 10 7.06 -7.10 -6.70
N LEU A 11 7.60 -8.26 -7.09
CA LEU A 11 9.03 -8.40 -7.41
C LEU A 11 9.45 -7.47 -8.57
N GLN A 12 8.52 -7.08 -9.45
CA GLN A 12 8.79 -6.10 -10.50
C GLN A 12 9.09 -4.69 -9.98
N MET A 13 8.81 -4.43 -8.69
CA MET A 13 9.17 -3.16 -8.06
C MET A 13 10.63 -3.14 -7.60
N LEU A 14 11.33 -4.27 -7.61
CA LEU A 14 12.71 -4.37 -7.18
C LEU A 14 13.67 -4.01 -8.32
N PRO A 15 14.85 -3.43 -8.01
CA PRO A 15 15.91 -3.30 -8.98
C PRO A 15 16.48 -4.68 -9.35
N ASP A 16 17.18 -4.75 -10.48
CA ASP A 16 17.86 -5.98 -10.90
C ASP A 16 18.96 -6.38 -9.91
N GLY A 17 19.12 -7.70 -9.74
CA GLY A 17 20.15 -8.30 -8.88
C GLY A 17 19.64 -8.73 -7.50
N ASP A 18 20.58 -9.00 -6.61
CA ASP A 18 20.28 -9.46 -5.24
C ASP A 18 19.84 -8.28 -4.36
N VAL A 19 18.65 -8.40 -3.78
CA VAL A 19 18.07 -7.36 -2.94
C VAL A 19 17.55 -7.96 -1.64
N ASN A 20 17.96 -7.37 -0.52
CA ASN A 20 17.38 -7.71 0.77
C ASN A 20 16.13 -6.85 1.02
N VAL A 21 14.98 -7.50 1.14
CA VAL A 21 13.70 -6.83 1.42
C VAL A 21 13.35 -7.00 2.89
N ALA A 22 13.23 -5.89 3.61
CA ALA A 22 12.72 -5.87 4.97
C ALA A 22 11.22 -5.55 4.96
N VAL A 23 10.41 -6.41 5.59
CA VAL A 23 8.96 -6.24 5.71
C VAL A 23 8.55 -6.28 7.17
N ARG A 24 7.74 -5.31 7.62
CA ARG A 24 7.16 -5.32 8.97
C ARG A 24 5.72 -4.83 8.98
N SER A 25 4.92 -5.32 9.93
CA SER A 25 3.59 -4.75 10.18
C SER A 25 3.71 -3.36 10.81
N ILE A 26 2.83 -2.44 10.41
CA ILE A 26 2.70 -1.12 11.04
C ILE A 26 1.23 -0.86 11.38
N PRO A 27 0.93 -0.15 12.49
CA PRO A 27 -0.44 0.23 12.82
C PRO A 27 -0.91 1.34 11.87
N VAL A 28 -2.23 1.43 11.67
CA VAL A 28 -2.86 2.43 10.79
C VAL A 28 -2.46 3.86 11.13
N GLU A 29 -2.33 4.18 12.43
CA GLU A 29 -1.95 5.52 12.90
C GLU A 29 -0.54 5.91 12.46
N SER A 30 0.37 4.94 12.34
CA SER A 30 1.73 5.20 11.83
C SER A 30 1.74 5.48 10.34
N VAL A 31 0.77 4.97 9.56
CA VAL A 31 0.73 5.16 8.11
C VAL A 31 0.64 6.65 7.76
N LYS A 32 -0.28 7.39 8.40
CA LYS A 32 -0.48 8.82 8.12
C LYS A 32 0.76 9.64 8.47
N ALA A 33 1.35 9.37 9.63
CA ALA A 33 2.56 10.06 10.08
C ALA A 33 3.77 9.79 9.16
N MET A 34 3.83 8.59 8.56
CA MET A 34 4.93 8.20 7.69
C MET A 34 4.80 8.73 6.27
N LEU A 35 3.60 8.70 5.69
CA LEU A 35 3.42 8.96 4.27
C LEU A 35 3.70 10.42 3.89
N GLY A 36 3.29 11.43 4.68
CA GLY A 36 3.54 12.84 4.34
C GLY A 36 3.22 13.14 2.87
N ASP A 37 4.20 13.60 2.09
CA ASP A 37 4.14 13.58 0.62
C ASP A 37 4.45 12.17 0.09
N PHE A 38 3.48 11.57 -0.62
CA PHE A 38 3.59 10.21 -1.15
C PHE A 38 2.95 10.07 -2.54
N THR A 39 3.34 9.00 -3.24
CA THR A 39 2.68 8.56 -4.48
C THR A 39 1.72 7.41 -4.17
N ASN A 40 0.44 7.63 -4.42
CA ASN A 40 -0.55 6.55 -4.42
C ASN A 40 -0.38 5.68 -5.68
N ALA A 41 -0.28 4.37 -5.50
CA ALA A 41 -0.14 3.35 -6.54
C ALA A 41 -1.14 2.19 -6.33
N ILE A 42 -2.25 2.45 -5.61
CA ILE A 42 -3.34 1.47 -5.48
C ILE A 42 -4.08 1.36 -6.81
N GLY A 43 -4.00 0.20 -7.46
CA GLY A 43 -4.52 0.02 -8.83
C GLY A 43 -6.03 -0.28 -8.94
N HIS A 44 -6.71 -0.57 -7.84
CA HIS A 44 -8.14 -0.95 -7.82
C HIS A 44 -8.99 0.10 -7.10
N ALA A 45 -10.10 0.51 -7.71
CA ALA A 45 -10.97 1.59 -7.19
C ALA A 45 -11.52 1.27 -5.80
N ASP A 46 -12.11 0.08 -5.62
CA ASP A 46 -12.66 -0.32 -4.32
C ASP A 46 -11.59 -0.35 -3.22
N THR A 47 -10.38 -0.83 -3.52
CA THR A 47 -9.29 -0.81 -2.54
C THR A 47 -8.86 0.63 -2.22
N ALA A 48 -8.79 1.52 -3.22
CA ALA A 48 -8.48 2.92 -2.98
C ALA A 48 -9.55 3.59 -2.11
N ALA A 49 -10.83 3.29 -2.34
CA ALA A 49 -11.95 3.81 -1.55
C ALA A 49 -11.89 3.32 -0.09
N VAL A 50 -11.74 2.01 0.14
CA VAL A 50 -11.65 1.45 1.51
C VAL A 50 -10.42 1.97 2.24
N VAL A 51 -9.25 1.98 1.59
CA VAL A 51 -8.00 2.50 2.18
C VAL A 51 -8.12 3.99 2.48
N GLY A 52 -8.69 4.76 1.55
CA GLY A 52 -8.94 6.19 1.72
C GLY A 52 -9.86 6.46 2.92
N SER A 53 -10.96 5.72 3.03
CA SER A 53 -11.88 5.80 4.18
C SER A 53 -11.18 5.51 5.52
N ILE A 54 -10.33 4.47 5.57
CA ILE A 54 -9.59 4.10 6.79
C ILE A 54 -8.53 5.15 7.15
N LEU A 55 -7.83 5.68 6.15
CA LEU A 55 -6.78 6.68 6.35
C LEU A 55 -7.33 8.12 6.45
N GLY A 56 -8.61 8.34 6.18
CA GLY A 56 -9.19 9.68 6.07
C GLY A 56 -8.54 10.50 4.94
N LEU A 57 -8.22 9.85 3.82
CA LEU A 57 -7.60 10.44 2.64
C LEU A 57 -8.53 10.26 1.43
N ASP A 58 -8.56 11.25 0.55
CA ASP A 58 -9.19 11.09 -0.76
C ASP A 58 -8.23 10.38 -1.72
N LEU A 59 -8.49 9.11 -2.01
CA LEU A 59 -7.66 8.25 -2.85
C LEU A 59 -8.45 7.78 -4.06
N GLN A 60 -7.94 8.10 -5.24
CA GLN A 60 -8.39 7.51 -6.51
C GLN A 60 -7.48 6.37 -6.92
N ALA A 61 -8.00 5.37 -7.63
CA ALA A 61 -7.14 4.31 -8.15
C ALA A 61 -6.09 4.89 -9.10
N ASN A 62 -4.83 4.52 -8.88
CA ASN A 62 -3.71 4.90 -9.71
C ASN A 62 -2.87 3.66 -10.03
N ARG A 63 -2.88 3.22 -11.30
CA ARG A 63 -2.08 2.10 -11.80
C ARG A 63 -0.67 2.57 -12.17
N ALA A 64 -0.02 3.27 -11.25
CA ALA A 64 1.36 3.71 -11.42
C ALA A 64 2.31 2.51 -11.34
N ASN A 65 3.23 2.42 -12.30
CA ASN A 65 4.37 1.53 -12.18
C ASN A 65 5.38 2.18 -11.23
N ILE A 66 5.66 1.52 -10.11
CA ILE A 66 6.62 1.98 -9.11
C ILE A 66 7.85 1.09 -9.12
N ALA A 67 9.02 1.71 -9.00
CA ALA A 67 10.29 1.04 -8.77
C ALA A 67 10.86 1.55 -7.44
N LEU A 68 11.31 0.63 -6.60
CA LEU A 68 11.88 0.92 -5.29
C LEU A 68 13.40 1.01 -5.40
N ASN A 69 13.96 2.05 -4.80
CA ASN A 69 15.39 2.17 -4.59
C ASN A 69 15.72 2.09 -3.10
N LYS A 70 17.01 1.93 -2.79
CA LYS A 70 17.48 2.00 -1.40
C LYS A 70 17.12 3.35 -0.78
N GLY A 71 16.48 3.32 0.39
CA GLY A 71 15.97 4.50 1.08
C GLY A 71 14.54 4.90 0.71
N ASP A 72 13.94 4.29 -0.32
CA ASP A 72 12.51 4.44 -0.58
C ASP A 72 11.68 3.61 0.41
N VAL A 73 10.44 4.05 0.60
CA VAL A 73 9.49 3.41 1.50
C VAL A 73 8.24 3.05 0.71
N LEU A 74 7.81 1.80 0.85
CA LEU A 74 6.50 1.36 0.39
C LEU A 74 5.63 0.95 1.58
N VAL A 75 4.46 1.57 1.69
CA VAL A 75 3.37 1.08 2.53
C VAL A 75 2.43 0.24 1.67
N VAL A 76 2.26 -1.02 2.04
CA VAL A 76 1.31 -1.94 1.41
C VAL A 76 0.05 -2.03 2.26
N ALA A 77 -1.07 -1.60 1.71
CA ALA A 77 -2.40 -1.83 2.25
C ALA A 77 -2.90 -3.22 1.79
N GLN A 78 -2.54 -4.25 2.53
CA GLN A 78 -2.83 -5.63 2.20
C GLN A 78 -4.24 -6.01 2.66
N LEU A 79 -5.08 -6.36 1.68
CA LEU A 79 -6.39 -6.95 1.94
C LEU A 79 -6.24 -8.43 2.29
N VAL A 80 -6.91 -8.85 3.36
CA VAL A 80 -7.03 -10.24 3.82
C VAL A 80 -8.51 -10.59 3.87
N GLY A 81 -8.86 -11.81 3.45
CA GLY A 81 -10.27 -12.25 3.33
C GLY A 81 -10.75 -12.45 1.89
N GLY A 82 -9.90 -12.22 0.89
CA GLY A 82 -10.20 -12.47 -0.53
C GLY A 82 -10.31 -11.18 -1.34
N ARG A 83 -11.19 -11.16 -2.34
CA ARG A 83 -11.45 -9.98 -3.18
C ARG A 83 -12.61 -9.18 -2.60
N LEU A 84 -12.47 -7.86 -2.55
CA LEU A 84 -13.59 -6.98 -2.18
C LEU A 84 -14.75 -7.16 -3.17
N PRO A 85 -16.01 -7.13 -2.69
CA PRO A 85 -17.17 -6.93 -3.56
C PRO A 85 -17.04 -5.62 -4.35
N GLU A 86 -17.57 -5.60 -5.58
CA GLU A 86 -17.55 -4.41 -6.42
C GLU A 86 -18.29 -3.25 -5.74
N GLY A 87 -17.69 -2.05 -5.79
CA GLY A 87 -18.27 -0.84 -5.19
C GLY A 87 -18.08 -0.72 -3.68
N SER A 88 -17.26 -1.58 -3.05
CA SER A 88 -16.97 -1.47 -1.62
C SER A 88 -16.26 -0.15 -1.29
N THR A 89 -16.86 0.65 -0.41
CA THR A 89 -16.28 1.89 0.13
C THR A 89 -15.82 1.73 1.58
N THR A 90 -16.29 0.69 2.26
CA THR A 90 -15.86 0.27 3.60
C THR A 90 -15.44 -1.20 3.59
N LEU A 91 -14.76 -1.63 4.65
CA LEU A 91 -14.34 -3.02 4.79
C LEU A 91 -15.55 -3.91 5.13
N PRO A 92 -15.88 -4.94 4.34
CA PRO A 92 -16.98 -5.85 4.64
C PRO A 92 -16.67 -6.75 5.84
N GLU A 93 -17.71 -7.36 6.42
CA GLU A 93 -17.53 -8.38 7.47
C GLU A 93 -16.66 -9.54 6.98
N GLY A 94 -15.74 -10.01 7.83
CA GLY A 94 -14.78 -11.07 7.50
C GLY A 94 -13.56 -10.62 6.70
N PHE A 95 -13.50 -9.36 6.26
CA PHE A 95 -12.32 -8.79 5.63
C PHE A 95 -11.46 -8.03 6.65
N GLN A 96 -10.15 -8.02 6.41
CA GLN A 96 -9.18 -7.27 7.17
C GLN A 96 -8.28 -6.47 6.22
N LEU A 97 -7.96 -5.24 6.60
CA LEU A 97 -6.93 -4.46 5.93
C LEU A 97 -5.75 -4.31 6.89
N VAL A 98 -4.59 -4.85 6.51
CA VAL A 98 -3.36 -4.76 7.31
C VAL A 98 -2.33 -3.95 6.55
N PHE A 99 -1.58 -3.11 7.28
CA PHE A 99 -0.54 -2.29 6.69
C PHE A 99 0.83 -2.92 6.91
N LYS A 100 1.59 -3.05 5.82
CA LYS A 100 2.98 -3.52 5.84
C LYS A 100 3.89 -2.40 5.36
N LEU A 101 5.01 -2.21 6.05
CA LEU A 101 6.10 -1.37 5.59
C LEU A 101 7.14 -2.24 4.90
N VAL A 102 7.53 -1.84 3.69
CA VAL A 102 8.55 -2.50 2.87
C VAL A 102 9.67 -1.51 2.59
N THR A 103 10.91 -1.94 2.83
CA THR A 103 12.14 -1.17 2.54
C THR A 103 13.22 -2.09 2.00
N LEU A 104 14.12 -1.55 1.19
CA LEU A 104 15.30 -2.27 0.70
C LEU A 104 16.50 -2.02 1.64
N ALA A 105 17.19 -3.08 2.04
CA ALA A 105 18.34 -3.05 2.97
C ALA A 105 19.68 -3.13 2.22
#